data_AF-A0A7Y0JWI1-F1
#
_entry.id   AF-A0A7Y0JWI1-F1
#
_cell.length_a   1.000
_cell.length_b   1.000
_cell.length_c   1.000
_cell.angle_alpha   90.00
_cell.angle_beta   90.00
_cell.angle_gamma   90.00
#
_symmetry.space_group_name_H-M   'P 1'
#
loop_
_entity.id
_entity.type
_entity.pdbx_description
1 polymer ?
#
loop_
_entity_poly.entity_id
_entity_poly.type
_entity_poly.pdbx_seq_one_letter_code
_entity_poly.pdbx_strand_id
1 'polypeptide(L)'
;MNNAINEAADIVAGTYGQGGRALTITYRRMMYTWTVTVYQGTYRVEELCGAYDNAKAAWAECRRIALAAHQGTHVDDIIAAKPSELLLAEVKQILDTVPAGEARQVRATLAGAHLAPIADAQRRALQVAAVSGNHTVHVGQTGRPTLKAPARKGFGTLNYQPGRGRRKVIQSLIVNSRGLEEAHTAV
;
A
#
# COMPACT_ATOMS: atom_id res chain seq x y z
N MET A 1 -4.07 -35.56 16.75
CA MET A 1 -2.86 -34.73 16.67
C MET A 1 -3.21 -33.38 17.25
N ASN A 2 -2.83 -33.13 18.51
CA ASN A 2 -3.18 -31.90 19.23
C ASN A 2 -2.36 -30.73 18.68
N ASN A 3 -3.05 -29.66 18.30
CA ASN A 3 -2.45 -28.41 17.84
C ASN A 3 -1.61 -27.79 18.96
N ALA A 4 -0.29 -27.98 18.89
CA ALA A 4 0.73 -27.46 19.81
C ALA A 4 0.88 -25.92 19.82
N ILE A 5 -0.12 -25.17 19.34
CA ILE A 5 -0.12 -23.70 19.29
C ILE A 5 -0.78 -23.09 20.54
N ASN A 6 -1.46 -23.89 21.36
CA ASN A 6 -2.17 -23.42 22.56
C ASN A 6 -1.44 -23.67 23.90
N GLU A 7 -0.21 -24.19 23.90
CA GLU A 7 0.55 -24.53 25.14
C GLU A 7 1.79 -23.64 25.37
N ALA A 8 1.96 -22.54 24.64
CA ALA A 8 3.00 -21.57 24.95
C ALA A 8 2.59 -20.76 26.19
N ALA A 9 3.52 -20.56 27.13
CA ALA A 9 3.30 -19.81 28.37
C ALA A 9 2.53 -18.49 28.10
N ASP A 10 1.48 -18.23 28.89
CA ASP A 10 0.63 -17.04 28.75
C ASP A 10 1.42 -15.71 28.78
N ILE A 11 2.62 -15.75 29.37
CA ILE A 11 3.56 -14.64 29.45
C ILE A 11 4.98 -15.17 29.26
N VAL A 12 5.73 -14.56 28.34
CA VAL A 12 7.18 -14.75 28.17
C VAL A 12 7.83 -13.40 28.43
N ALA A 13 8.76 -13.34 29.38
CA ALA A 13 9.52 -12.14 29.69
C ALA A 13 11.02 -12.43 29.63
N GLY A 14 11.80 -11.49 29.10
CA GLY A 14 13.24 -11.58 29.03
C GLY A 14 13.89 -10.21 29.02
N THR A 15 15.07 -10.10 29.62
CA THR A 15 15.88 -8.87 29.62
C THR A 15 17.07 -9.07 28.69
N TYR A 16 17.26 -8.14 27.77
CA TYR A 16 18.20 -8.23 26.66
C TYR A 16 19.09 -6.98 26.60
N GLY A 17 20.38 -7.15 26.27
CA GLY A 17 21.38 -6.08 26.33
C GLY A 17 22.14 -6.05 27.66
N GLN A 18 23.00 -5.04 27.86
CA GLN A 18 23.85 -4.93 29.03
C GLN A 18 23.83 -3.52 29.65
N GLY A 19 23.95 -3.46 30.98
CA GLY A 19 24.03 -2.21 31.75
C GLY A 19 22.76 -1.35 31.68
N GLY A 20 22.90 -0.03 31.79
CA GLY A 20 21.78 0.93 31.75
C GLY A 20 21.02 1.01 30.42
N ARG A 21 21.35 0.15 29.46
CA ARG A 21 20.69 0.03 28.15
C ARG A 21 19.94 -1.29 27.98
N ALA A 22 19.87 -2.11 29.02
CA ALA A 22 19.12 -3.36 28.98
C ALA A 22 17.62 -3.09 28.81
N LEU A 23 17.00 -3.82 27.87
CA LEU A 23 15.57 -3.79 27.60
C LEU A 23 14.89 -5.03 28.16
N THR A 24 13.85 -4.84 28.94
CA THR A 24 12.97 -5.91 29.41
C THR A 24 11.77 -5.97 28.50
N ILE A 25 11.59 -7.10 27.83
CA ILE A 25 10.53 -7.32 26.85
C ILE A 25 9.59 -8.38 27.41
N THR A 26 8.29 -8.07 27.41
CA THR A 26 7.23 -8.98 27.82
C THR A 26 6.30 -9.25 26.65
N TYR A 27 6.09 -10.51 26.33
CA TYR A 27 5.14 -11.02 25.36
C TYR A 27 4.01 -11.72 26.11
N ARG A 28 2.76 -11.31 25.90
CA ARG A 28 1.61 -11.85 26.64
C ARG A 28 0.41 -12.11 25.75
N ARG A 29 -0.26 -13.25 25.97
CA ARG A 29 -1.58 -13.54 25.41
C ARG A 29 -2.66 -12.83 26.25
N MET A 30 -3.54 -12.12 25.59
CA MET A 30 -4.82 -11.65 26.12
C MET A 30 -5.97 -12.40 25.43
N MET A 31 -7.19 -12.24 25.95
CA MET A 31 -8.37 -13.03 25.55
C MET A 31 -8.59 -13.13 24.03
N TYR A 32 -8.26 -12.07 23.29
CA TYR A 32 -8.35 -12.03 21.82
C TYR A 32 -7.14 -11.40 21.10
N THR A 33 -6.12 -10.99 21.83
CA THR A 33 -4.97 -10.24 21.28
C THR A 33 -3.66 -10.68 21.93
N TRP A 34 -2.55 -10.37 21.29
CA TRP A 34 -1.20 -10.58 21.80
C TRP A 34 -0.55 -9.23 22.04
N THR A 35 0.13 -9.07 23.16
CA THR A 35 0.72 -7.79 23.56
C THR A 35 2.22 -7.93 23.75
N VAL A 36 2.95 -6.95 23.23
CA VAL A 36 4.39 -6.78 23.43
C VAL A 36 4.58 -5.50 24.23
N THR A 37 5.22 -5.61 25.38
CA THR A 37 5.52 -4.48 26.27
C THR A 37 7.02 -4.41 26.50
N VAL A 38 7.61 -3.23 26.33
CA VAL A 38 9.06 -3.02 26.43
C VAL A 38 9.35 -1.97 27.48
N TYR A 39 10.33 -2.27 28.33
CA TYR A 39 10.83 -1.38 29.37
C TYR A 39 12.34 -1.19 29.22
N GLN A 40 12.81 0.04 29.44
CA GLN A 40 14.21 0.35 29.67
C GLN A 40 14.40 0.70 31.14
N GLY A 41 15.03 -0.19 31.90
CA GLY A 41 15.00 -0.09 33.37
C GLY A 41 13.57 -0.14 33.90
N THR A 42 13.13 0.92 34.59
CA THR A 42 11.76 1.06 35.12
C THR A 42 10.81 1.78 34.17
N TYR A 43 11.31 2.38 33.09
CA TYR A 43 10.50 3.20 32.18
C TYR A 43 9.94 2.36 31.04
N ARG A 44 8.64 2.49 30.78
CA ARG A 44 8.00 1.86 29.63
C ARG A 44 8.30 2.66 28.37
N VAL A 45 8.72 1.98 27.31
CA VAL A 45 8.97 2.58 26.00
C VAL A 45 7.74 2.35 25.13
N GLU A 46 6.83 3.33 25.09
CA GLU A 46 5.51 3.19 24.44
C GLU A 46 5.65 2.92 22.93
N GLU A 47 6.65 3.51 22.27
CA GLU A 47 6.90 3.40 20.83
C GLU A 47 7.27 1.97 20.40
N LEU A 48 7.83 1.19 21.32
CA LEU A 48 8.18 -0.23 21.13
C LEU A 48 7.10 -1.18 21.65
N CYS A 49 6.09 -0.66 22.35
CA CYS A 49 4.94 -1.44 22.76
C CYS A 49 3.95 -1.62 21.59
N GLY A 50 3.13 -2.67 21.66
CA GLY A 50 2.11 -2.92 20.66
C GLY A 50 1.15 -4.05 21.02
N ALA A 51 -0.03 -4.00 20.41
CA ALA A 51 -1.02 -5.07 20.43
C ALA A 51 -1.18 -5.65 19.01
N TYR A 52 -1.38 -6.96 18.93
CA TYR A 52 -1.38 -7.71 17.68
C TYR A 52 -2.50 -8.75 17.71
N ASP A 53 -3.17 -8.96 16.58
CA ASP A 53 -4.25 -9.95 16.49
C ASP A 53 -3.72 -11.38 16.38
N ASN A 54 -2.43 -11.56 16.08
CA ASN A 54 -1.82 -12.87 15.91
C ASN A 54 -0.51 -13.02 16.70
N ALA A 55 -0.26 -14.25 17.15
CA ALA A 55 0.92 -14.63 17.93
C ALA A 55 2.22 -14.44 17.13
N LYS A 56 2.18 -14.74 15.83
CA LYS A 56 3.36 -14.75 14.95
C LYS A 56 3.96 -13.35 14.78
N ALA A 57 3.14 -12.33 14.61
CA ALA A 57 3.53 -10.94 14.44
C ALA A 57 4.04 -10.38 15.76
N ALA A 58 3.34 -10.62 16.87
CA ALA A 58 3.80 -10.23 18.20
C ALA A 58 5.15 -10.89 18.54
N TRP A 59 5.34 -12.17 18.22
CA TRP A 59 6.60 -12.87 18.44
C TRP A 59 7.72 -12.37 17.53
N ALA A 60 7.41 -12.06 16.26
CA ALA A 60 8.38 -11.48 15.33
C ALA A 60 8.89 -10.12 15.82
N GLU A 61 7.99 -9.25 16.30
CA GLU A 61 8.38 -7.96 16.87
C GLU A 61 9.21 -8.13 18.14
N CYS A 62 8.78 -9.00 19.06
CA CYS A 62 9.53 -9.32 20.28
C CYS A 62 10.96 -9.77 19.95
N ARG A 63 11.11 -10.70 18.99
CA ARG A 63 12.43 -11.20 18.55
C ARG A 63 13.29 -10.13 17.91
N ARG A 64 12.70 -9.23 17.11
CA ARG A 64 13.40 -8.10 16.49
C ARG A 64 13.99 -7.18 17.55
N ILE A 65 13.18 -6.75 18.51
CA ILE A 65 13.60 -5.85 19.59
C ILE A 65 14.65 -6.53 20.47
N ALA A 66 14.45 -7.81 20.81
CA ALA A 66 15.41 -8.59 21.60
C ALA A 66 16.78 -8.71 20.89
N LEU A 67 16.78 -8.96 19.58
CA LEU A 67 18.00 -9.08 18.79
C LEU A 67 18.74 -7.74 18.69
N ALA A 68 18.03 -6.64 18.47
CA ALA A 68 18.64 -5.31 18.42
C ALA A 68 19.19 -4.89 19.80
N ALA A 69 18.47 -5.20 20.88
CA ALA A 69 18.94 -4.98 22.24
C ALA A 69 20.20 -5.81 22.56
N HIS A 70 20.25 -7.07 22.12
CA HIS A 70 21.43 -7.92 22.24
C HIS A 70 22.65 -7.36 21.49
N GLN A 71 22.43 -6.70 20.36
CA GLN A 71 23.48 -6.05 19.58
C GLN A 71 23.94 -4.71 20.18
N GLY A 72 23.29 -4.24 21.25
CA GLY A 72 23.64 -2.99 21.93
C GLY A 72 23.14 -1.73 21.19
N THR A 73 22.22 -1.89 20.24
CA THR A 73 21.60 -0.80 19.50
C THR A 73 20.85 0.15 20.45
N HIS A 74 20.96 1.47 20.22
CA HIS A 74 20.27 2.46 21.05
C HIS A 74 18.75 2.38 20.84
N VAL A 75 17.96 2.69 21.87
CA VAL A 75 16.49 2.59 21.82
C VAL A 75 15.91 3.43 20.67
N ASP A 76 16.40 4.65 20.50
CA ASP A 76 15.98 5.53 19.40
C ASP A 76 16.25 4.93 18.01
N ASP A 77 17.38 4.22 17.87
CA ASP A 77 17.72 3.52 16.63
C ASP A 77 16.85 2.27 16.45
N ILE A 78 16.42 1.61 17.53
CA ILE A 78 15.47 0.48 17.47
C ILE A 78 14.06 0.95 17.09
N ILE A 79 13.70 2.17 17.48
CA ILE A 79 12.44 2.86 17.11
C ILE A 79 12.51 3.33 15.65
N ALA A 80 13.62 3.96 15.25
CA ALA A 80 13.83 4.42 13.87
C ALA A 80 13.97 3.25 12.89
N ALA A 81 14.62 2.17 13.32
CA ALA A 81 14.70 0.89 12.63
C ALA A 81 13.54 -0.04 13.01
N LYS A 82 12.52 0.45 13.74
CA LYS A 82 11.23 -0.22 13.76
C LYS A 82 10.89 -0.26 12.29
N PRO A 83 10.94 -1.46 11.70
CA PRO A 83 10.83 -1.54 10.29
C PRO A 83 9.46 -0.95 10.09
N SER A 84 9.43 0.06 9.25
CA SER A 84 8.20 0.46 8.63
C SER A 84 7.57 -0.75 7.95
N GLU A 85 8.01 -2.03 8.06
CA GLU A 85 7.40 -3.30 7.64
C GLU A 85 5.99 -3.61 8.17
N LEU A 86 5.38 -2.80 9.04
CA LEU A 86 3.90 -2.77 9.09
C LEU A 86 3.30 -1.83 8.02
N LEU A 87 4.01 -0.79 7.60
CA LEU A 87 3.78 0.05 6.41
C LEU A 87 4.48 -0.48 5.12
N LEU A 88 5.47 -1.36 5.22
CA LEU A 88 6.36 -1.88 4.17
C LEU A 88 6.06 -3.36 3.91
N ALA A 89 5.36 -4.11 4.76
CA ALA A 89 4.70 -5.34 4.27
C ALA A 89 3.61 -4.99 3.25
N GLU A 90 2.97 -3.83 3.39
CA GLU A 90 2.02 -3.29 2.42
C GLU A 90 2.75 -2.73 1.16
N VAL A 91 3.93 -2.12 1.30
CA VAL A 91 4.70 -1.55 0.17
C VAL A 91 5.70 -2.53 -0.48
N LYS A 92 6.17 -3.58 0.21
CA LYS A 92 7.12 -4.58 -0.31
C LYS A 92 6.42 -5.72 -1.04
N GLN A 93 5.16 -6.03 -0.72
CA GLN A 93 4.31 -6.86 -1.59
C GLN A 93 4.06 -6.19 -2.96
N ILE A 94 4.14 -4.85 -3.01
CA ILE A 94 4.09 -4.03 -4.23
C ILE A 94 5.44 -3.99 -4.97
N LEU A 95 6.58 -4.10 -4.26
CA LEU A 95 7.93 -4.00 -4.85
C LEU A 95 8.55 -5.36 -5.26
N ASP A 96 8.27 -6.46 -4.55
CA ASP A 96 8.82 -7.80 -4.87
C ASP A 96 8.12 -8.49 -6.07
N THR A 97 7.10 -7.86 -6.67
CA THR A 97 6.54 -8.29 -7.98
C THR A 97 7.16 -7.55 -9.17
N VAL A 98 8.12 -6.65 -8.95
CA VAL A 98 8.82 -5.93 -10.01
C VAL A 98 10.28 -6.37 -10.05
N PRO A 99 10.72 -7.17 -11.03
CA PRO A 99 12.12 -7.52 -11.15
C PRO A 99 12.93 -6.28 -11.52
N ALA A 100 14.01 -6.05 -10.77
CA ALA A 100 15.04 -5.07 -11.09
C ALA A 100 15.81 -5.53 -12.34
N GLY A 101 15.29 -5.18 -13.51
CA GLY A 101 15.97 -5.28 -14.79
C GLY A 101 16.15 -3.88 -15.38
N GLU A 102 17.37 -3.59 -15.82
CA GLU A 102 17.81 -2.34 -16.46
C GLU A 102 16.71 -1.66 -17.28
N ALA A 103 16.61 -0.33 -17.15
CA ALA A 103 15.65 0.53 -17.81
C ALA A 103 15.81 0.52 -19.34
N ARG A 104 15.41 -0.58 -19.98
CA ARG A 104 15.11 -0.64 -21.39
C ARG A 104 13.74 0.01 -21.51
N GLN A 105 13.63 1.11 -22.26
CA GLN A 105 12.35 1.69 -22.62
C GLN A 105 11.52 0.66 -23.40
N VAL A 106 10.77 -0.17 -22.68
CA VAL A 106 9.82 -1.10 -23.25
C VAL A 106 8.53 -0.32 -23.46
N ARG A 107 8.14 -0.15 -24.73
CA ARG A 107 6.82 0.40 -25.07
C ARG A 107 5.75 -0.42 -24.34
N ALA A 108 4.92 0.26 -23.55
CA ALA A 108 3.92 -0.38 -22.69
C ALA A 108 3.05 -1.39 -23.46
N THR A 109 3.16 -2.66 -23.11
CA THR A 109 2.23 -3.72 -23.52
C THR A 109 0.95 -3.64 -22.67
N LEU A 110 -0.16 -4.08 -23.26
CA LEU A 110 -1.55 -3.78 -22.86
C LEU A 110 -1.98 -4.14 -21.42
N ALA A 111 -1.18 -4.87 -20.64
CA ALA A 111 -1.58 -5.46 -19.36
C ALA A 111 -1.47 -4.53 -18.13
N GLY A 112 -0.69 -3.45 -18.17
CA GLY A 112 -0.49 -2.53 -17.03
C GLY A 112 -1.10 -1.15 -17.19
N ALA A 113 -1.80 -0.89 -18.29
CA ALA A 113 -2.29 0.46 -18.62
C ALA A 113 -3.33 1.01 -17.64
N HIS A 114 -3.97 0.14 -16.85
CA HIS A 114 -4.94 0.52 -15.82
C HIS A 114 -4.28 0.98 -14.51
N LEU A 115 -3.02 0.59 -14.27
CA LEU A 115 -2.25 0.95 -13.07
C LEU A 115 -1.39 2.20 -13.27
N ALA A 116 -1.12 2.57 -14.52
CA ALA A 116 -0.35 3.77 -14.81
C ALA A 116 -1.13 5.04 -14.36
N PRO A 117 -0.47 6.04 -13.76
CA PRO A 117 -1.11 7.29 -13.38
C PRO A 117 -1.75 7.98 -14.60
N ILE A 118 -2.82 8.73 -14.36
CA ILE A 118 -3.48 9.50 -15.43
C ILE A 118 -2.57 10.63 -15.89
N ALA A 119 -2.32 10.71 -17.19
CA ALA A 119 -1.48 11.77 -17.74
C ALA A 119 -2.26 13.11 -17.73
N ASP A 120 -1.58 14.24 -17.66
CA ASP A 120 -2.24 15.56 -17.55
C ASP A 120 -3.16 15.88 -18.74
N ALA A 121 -2.85 15.37 -19.93
CA ALA A 121 -3.73 15.50 -21.10
C ALA A 121 -5.05 14.70 -20.92
N GLN A 122 -5.00 13.56 -20.24
CA GLN A 122 -6.16 12.73 -19.94
C GLN A 122 -6.98 13.34 -18.79
N ARG A 123 -6.32 13.91 -17.78
CA ARG A 123 -6.98 14.63 -16.69
C ARG A 123 -7.73 15.86 -17.20
N ARG A 124 -7.10 16.67 -18.05
CA ARG A 124 -7.77 17.82 -18.72
C ARG A 124 -9.00 17.38 -19.53
N ALA A 125 -8.93 16.23 -20.19
CA ALA A 125 -10.09 15.69 -20.91
C ALA A 125 -11.25 15.35 -19.96
N LEU A 126 -10.97 14.77 -18.79
CA LEU A 126 -12.01 14.48 -17.78
C LEU A 126 -12.59 15.76 -17.16
N GLN A 127 -11.77 16.79 -16.93
CA GLN A 127 -12.24 18.09 -16.45
C GLN A 127 -13.17 18.77 -17.46
N VAL A 128 -12.87 18.68 -18.76
CA VAL A 128 -13.79 19.16 -19.82
C VAL A 128 -15.13 18.40 -19.78
N ALA A 129 -15.14 17.13 -19.41
CA ALA A 129 -16.37 16.34 -19.21
C ALA A 129 -17.15 16.79 -17.97
N ALA A 130 -16.45 17.10 -16.87
CA ALA A 130 -17.05 17.56 -15.62
C ALA A 130 -17.74 18.93 -15.77
N VAL A 131 -17.14 19.83 -16.56
CA VAL A 131 -17.68 21.18 -16.82
C VAL A 131 -18.83 21.17 -17.84
N SER A 132 -18.84 20.23 -18.80
CA SER A 132 -19.80 20.25 -19.92
C SER A 132 -21.22 19.74 -19.59
N GLY A 133 -21.50 19.35 -18.35
CA GLY A 133 -22.83 18.93 -17.85
C GLY A 133 -23.34 17.59 -18.40
N ASN A 134 -22.93 17.21 -19.61
CA ASN A 134 -23.29 15.96 -20.29
C ASN A 134 -22.27 14.83 -20.07
N HIS A 135 -21.25 15.07 -19.24
CA HIS A 135 -20.21 14.10 -18.88
C HIS A 135 -19.59 13.36 -20.08
N THR A 136 -19.52 14.02 -21.23
CA THR A 136 -19.10 13.39 -22.49
C THR A 136 -17.95 14.17 -23.11
N VAL A 137 -16.89 13.46 -23.51
CA VAL A 137 -15.72 14.04 -24.20
C VAL A 137 -15.67 13.52 -25.62
N HIS A 138 -15.67 14.41 -26.62
CA HIS A 138 -15.63 14.04 -28.03
C HIS A 138 -14.20 13.95 -28.58
N VAL A 139 -13.98 13.07 -29.55
CA VAL A 139 -12.67 12.94 -30.25
C VAL A 139 -12.26 14.24 -30.97
N GLY A 140 -13.21 15.11 -31.32
CA GLY A 140 -12.88 16.43 -31.90
C GLY A 140 -12.21 17.39 -30.91
N GLN A 141 -12.38 17.17 -29.60
CA GLN A 141 -11.81 17.99 -28.53
C GLN A 141 -10.49 17.41 -28.01
N THR A 142 -10.30 16.09 -28.13
CA THR A 142 -9.10 15.39 -27.62
C THR A 142 -8.74 14.18 -28.47
N GLY A 143 -7.45 13.86 -28.57
CA GLY A 143 -6.99 12.73 -29.38
C GLY A 143 -7.55 11.38 -28.96
N ARG A 144 -7.70 10.45 -29.91
CA ARG A 144 -8.17 9.06 -29.65
C ARG A 144 -7.42 8.32 -28.52
N PRO A 145 -6.08 8.45 -28.38
CA PRO A 145 -5.36 7.82 -27.26
C PRO A 145 -5.80 8.37 -25.90
N THR A 146 -6.14 9.66 -25.85
CA THR A 146 -6.57 10.40 -24.66
C THR A 146 -7.97 10.00 -24.19
N LEU A 147 -8.80 9.42 -25.07
CA LEU A 147 -10.10 8.81 -24.69
C LEU A 147 -9.99 7.32 -24.37
N LYS A 148 -9.17 6.57 -25.12
CA LYS A 148 -8.99 5.13 -24.89
C LYS A 148 -8.37 4.81 -23.54
N ALA A 149 -7.42 5.62 -23.07
CA ALA A 149 -6.73 5.35 -21.83
C ALA A 149 -7.65 5.49 -20.59
N PRO A 150 -8.42 6.58 -20.43
CA PRO A 150 -9.38 6.71 -19.34
C PRO A 150 -10.45 5.61 -19.34
N ALA A 151 -10.96 5.23 -20.51
CA ALA A 151 -11.91 4.11 -20.61
C ALA A 151 -11.31 2.78 -20.14
N ARG A 152 -10.04 2.50 -20.51
CA ARG A 152 -9.33 1.30 -20.05
C ARG A 152 -9.01 1.31 -18.56
N LYS A 153 -8.93 2.51 -17.95
CA LYS A 153 -8.75 2.71 -16.51
C LYS A 153 -10.06 2.70 -15.72
N GLY A 154 -11.20 2.56 -16.40
CA GLY A 154 -12.52 2.50 -15.77
C GLY A 154 -13.13 3.85 -15.41
N PHE A 155 -12.64 4.96 -16.01
CA PHE A 155 -13.19 6.30 -15.81
C PHE A 155 -14.35 6.64 -16.76
N GLY A 156 -14.77 5.70 -17.60
CA GLY A 156 -15.88 5.91 -18.53
C GLY A 156 -16.02 4.82 -19.58
N THR A 157 -17.06 4.94 -20.41
CA THR A 157 -17.36 4.03 -21.52
C THR A 157 -17.15 4.71 -22.86
N LEU A 158 -16.52 4.01 -23.81
CA LEU A 158 -16.32 4.53 -25.15
C LEU A 158 -17.60 4.38 -25.96
N ASN A 159 -18.08 5.49 -26.51
CA ASN A 159 -19.09 5.48 -27.54
C ASN A 159 -18.44 5.44 -28.92
N TYR A 160 -18.96 4.59 -29.81
CA TYR A 160 -18.43 4.36 -31.14
C TYR A 160 -19.40 4.92 -32.18
N GLN A 161 -18.86 5.49 -33.25
CA GLN A 161 -19.69 6.03 -34.32
C GLN A 161 -20.48 4.89 -34.99
N PRO A 162 -21.82 4.99 -35.08
CA PRO A 162 -22.62 4.00 -35.78
C PRO A 162 -22.29 4.06 -37.29
N GLY A 163 -22.02 2.90 -37.90
CA GLY A 163 -22.12 2.74 -39.36
C GLY A 163 -20.88 3.05 -40.23
N ARG A 164 -19.64 3.00 -39.74
CA ARG A 164 -18.45 3.12 -40.62
C ARG A 164 -17.53 1.89 -40.59
N GLY A 165 -17.98 0.82 -41.24
CA GLY A 165 -17.17 -0.34 -41.64
C GLY A 165 -16.72 -1.30 -40.52
N ARG A 166 -15.87 -2.27 -40.88
CA ARG A 166 -15.34 -3.31 -39.95
C ARG A 166 -14.52 -2.75 -38.77
N ARG A 167 -14.15 -1.46 -38.78
CA ARG A 167 -13.32 -0.83 -37.74
C ARG A 167 -14.18 0.05 -36.84
N LYS A 168 -14.28 -0.31 -35.56
CA LYS A 168 -14.93 0.51 -34.53
C LYS A 168 -14.18 1.84 -34.36
N VAL A 169 -14.76 2.94 -34.85
CA VAL A 169 -14.21 4.30 -34.68
C VAL A 169 -14.79 4.91 -33.43
N ILE A 170 -13.92 5.35 -32.51
CA ILE A 170 -14.35 6.03 -31.28
C ILE A 170 -14.90 7.41 -31.65
N GLN A 171 -16.06 7.75 -31.11
CA GLN A 171 -16.71 9.04 -31.27
C GLN A 171 -16.55 9.89 -30.01
N SER A 172 -16.81 9.29 -28.84
CA SER A 172 -16.71 9.97 -27.55
C SER A 172 -16.42 9.01 -26.39
N LEU A 173 -16.09 9.58 -25.24
CA LEU A 173 -16.03 8.94 -23.94
C LEU A 173 -17.17 9.49 -23.08
N ILE A 174 -18.01 8.61 -22.54
CA ILE A 174 -19.00 8.96 -21.51
C ILE A 174 -18.35 8.68 -20.16
N VAL A 175 -18.13 9.73 -19.37
CA VAL A 175 -17.44 9.69 -18.09
C VAL A 175 -18.40 9.23 -16.99
N ASN A 176 -17.96 8.34 -16.11
CA ASN A 176 -18.73 7.85 -14.98
C ASN A 176 -18.38 8.63 -13.68
N SER A 177 -19.07 8.35 -12.57
CA SER A 177 -18.83 9.01 -11.28
C SER A 177 -17.36 8.99 -10.86
N ARG A 178 -16.67 7.85 -11.04
CA ARG A 178 -15.24 7.70 -10.77
C ARG A 178 -14.36 8.65 -11.59
N GLY A 179 -14.69 8.84 -12.86
CA GLY A 179 -13.97 9.78 -13.72
C GLY A 179 -14.25 11.25 -13.40
N LEU A 180 -15.41 11.55 -12.79
CA LEU A 180 -15.75 12.88 -12.30
C LEU A 180 -15.02 13.19 -10.99
N GLU A 181 -14.98 12.25 -10.06
CA GLU A 181 -14.21 12.37 -8.82
C GLU A 181 -12.73 12.67 -9.12
N GLU A 182 -12.10 11.90 -10.02
CA GLU A 182 -10.72 12.13 -10.46
C GLU A 182 -10.50 13.51 -11.12
N ALA A 183 -11.53 14.08 -11.72
CA ALA A 183 -11.46 15.43 -12.29
C ALA A 183 -11.47 16.52 -11.20
N HIS A 184 -12.08 16.25 -10.03
CA HIS A 184 -12.25 17.17 -8.91
C HIS A 184 -11.12 17.14 -7.89
N THR A 185 -10.40 16.03 -7.72
CA THR A 185 -9.30 15.86 -6.74
C THR A 185 -8.04 16.72 -7.01
N ALA A 186 -8.06 17.61 -8.02
CA ALA A 186 -6.91 18.41 -8.44
C ALA A 186 -7.08 19.93 -8.23
N VAL A 187 -8.00 20.34 -7.35
CA VAL A 187 -8.08 21.70 -6.79
C VAL A 187 -7.50 21.68 -5.37
#